data_AF-A0A7K4H0M1-F1
#
_entry.id   AF-A0A7K4H0M1-F1
#
_cell.length_a   1.000
_cell.length_b   1.000
_cell.length_c   1.000
_cell.angle_alpha   90.00
_cell.angle_beta   90.00
_cell.angle_gamma   90.00
#
_symmetry.space_group_name_H-M   'P 1'
#
loop_
_entity.id
_entity.type
_entity.pdbx_description
1 polymer ?
#
loop_
_entity_poly.entity_id
_entity_poly.type
_entity_poly.pdbx_seq_one_letter_code
_entity_poly.pdbx_strand_id
1 'polypeptide(L)'
;MSKEDTFDTEIEKLEEEIVDFLLNKSYFFAGQKTPFAIIKVYFLTRRDLTQEMIKKLTGLSRGTISQELKKLIDAKVIRKNKVSSTGEITYTLDSVEFAFIHAFYNAQKDLVDFDKELAELKADIEKNLNDINDLNGFDEINQIVNLFSLSMPFTLGLYKMLEEELRELKNKRS
;
A
#
# COMPACT_ATOMS: atom_id res chain seq x y z
N MET A 1 -29.08 19.46 -13.76
CA MET A 1 -28.47 18.30 -13.08
C MET A 1 -28.43 17.15 -14.08
N SER A 2 -27.24 16.78 -14.57
CA SER A 2 -27.07 15.62 -15.45
C SER A 2 -27.21 14.33 -14.65
N LYS A 3 -27.62 13.24 -15.31
CA LYS A 3 -27.85 11.90 -14.76
C LYS A 3 -26.60 11.20 -14.18
N GLU A 4 -25.48 11.90 -14.00
CA GLU A 4 -24.16 11.32 -13.68
C GLU A 4 -23.78 11.36 -12.18
N ASP A 5 -24.62 11.93 -11.32
CA ASP A 5 -24.20 12.32 -9.96
C ASP A 5 -24.90 11.59 -8.81
N THR A 6 -25.70 10.56 -9.09
CA THR A 6 -26.37 9.76 -8.06
C THR A 6 -25.85 8.34 -8.09
N PHE A 7 -25.09 7.96 -7.07
CA PHE A 7 -24.64 6.60 -6.85
C PHE A 7 -25.83 5.71 -6.44
N ASP A 8 -25.77 4.43 -6.81
CA ASP A 8 -26.79 3.45 -6.42
C ASP A 8 -26.59 3.07 -4.95
N THR A 9 -27.63 3.24 -4.14
CA THR A 9 -27.59 3.03 -2.69
C THR A 9 -27.28 1.58 -2.30
N GLU A 10 -27.60 0.59 -3.13
CA GLU A 10 -27.21 -0.81 -2.85
C GLU A 10 -25.71 -1.03 -3.09
N ILE A 11 -25.16 -0.40 -4.13
CA ILE A 11 -23.73 -0.45 -4.44
C ILE A 11 -22.93 0.31 -3.38
N GLU A 12 -23.43 1.43 -2.87
CA GLU A 12 -22.78 2.18 -1.79
C GLU A 12 -22.61 1.33 -0.53
N LYS A 13 -23.63 0.56 -0.14
CA LYS A 13 -23.53 -0.33 1.05
C LYS A 13 -22.48 -1.42 0.87
N LEU A 14 -22.47 -2.08 -0.30
CA LEU A 14 -21.45 -3.08 -0.61
C LEU A 14 -20.04 -2.47 -0.66
N GLU A 15 -19.93 -1.27 -1.21
CA GLU A 15 -18.67 -0.54 -1.22
C GLU A 15 -18.20 -0.18 0.19
N GLU A 16 -19.09 0.28 1.08
CA GLU A 16 -18.77 0.55 2.48
C GLU A 16 -18.22 -0.70 3.18
N GLU A 17 -18.82 -1.87 2.95
CA GLU A 17 -18.32 -3.15 3.49
C GLU A 17 -16.93 -3.51 2.95
N ILE A 18 -16.69 -3.31 1.65
CA ILE A 18 -15.38 -3.55 1.02
C ILE A 18 -14.33 -2.57 1.55
N VAL A 19 -14.70 -1.28 1.68
CA VAL A 19 -13.82 -0.24 2.22
C VAL A 19 -13.46 -0.54 3.67
N ASP A 20 -14.44 -0.92 4.50
CA ASP A 20 -14.23 -1.35 5.87
C ASP A 20 -13.29 -2.56 5.94
N PHE A 21 -13.54 -3.58 5.12
CA PHE A 21 -12.69 -4.76 5.07
C PHE A 21 -11.25 -4.39 4.70
N LEU A 22 -11.05 -3.60 3.64
CA LEU A 22 -9.72 -3.22 3.19
C LEU A 22 -8.99 -2.37 4.24
N LEU A 23 -9.63 -1.36 4.82
CA LEU A 23 -8.98 -0.45 5.76
C LEU A 23 -8.77 -1.03 7.16
N ASN A 24 -9.68 -1.89 7.64
CA ASN A 24 -9.68 -2.36 9.03
C ASN A 24 -9.25 -3.82 9.19
N LYS A 25 -9.48 -4.66 8.19
CA LYS A 25 -9.34 -6.12 8.32
C LYS A 25 -8.25 -6.69 7.41
N SER A 26 -7.83 -5.97 6.36
CA SER A 26 -6.81 -6.46 5.45
C SER A 26 -5.40 -6.16 5.95
N TYR A 27 -4.51 -7.13 5.79
CA TYR A 27 -3.06 -6.95 5.99
C TYR A 27 -2.46 -5.92 5.03
N PHE A 28 -3.14 -5.64 3.92
CA PHE A 28 -2.67 -4.73 2.87
C PHE A 28 -2.54 -3.29 3.33
N PHE A 29 -3.39 -2.88 4.28
CA PHE A 29 -3.33 -1.56 4.89
C PHE A 29 -2.91 -1.60 6.36
N ALA A 30 -2.75 -2.79 6.96
CA ALA A 30 -2.31 -3.00 8.35
C ALA A 30 -3.02 -2.08 9.38
N GLY A 31 -4.32 -1.78 9.15
CA GLY A 31 -5.10 -0.87 10.00
C GLY A 31 -4.78 0.63 9.84
N GLN A 32 -3.90 1.03 8.92
CA GLN A 32 -3.53 2.43 8.71
C GLN A 32 -4.61 3.18 7.93
N LYS A 33 -5.46 3.91 8.66
CA LYS A 33 -6.47 4.85 8.11
C LYS A 33 -5.86 6.19 7.70
N THR A 34 -4.76 6.17 6.97
CA THR A 34 -4.17 7.42 6.45
C THR A 34 -5.04 7.96 5.30
N PRO A 35 -5.06 9.28 5.07
CA PRO A 35 -5.71 9.86 3.88
C PRO A 35 -5.27 9.18 2.58
N PHE A 36 -4.00 8.80 2.48
CA PHE A 36 -3.45 8.04 1.36
C PHE A 36 -4.16 6.69 1.16
N ALA A 37 -4.26 5.89 2.23
CA ALA A 37 -4.89 4.57 2.20
C ALA A 37 -6.38 4.67 1.85
N ILE A 38 -7.10 5.60 2.48
CA ILE A 38 -8.54 5.83 2.24
C ILE A 38 -8.79 6.16 0.76
N ILE A 39 -8.05 7.13 0.21
CA ILE A 39 -8.22 7.55 -1.18
C ILE A 39 -7.87 6.39 -2.13
N LYS A 40 -6.80 5.64 -1.85
CA LYS A 40 -6.39 4.49 -2.65
C LYS A 40 -7.49 3.42 -2.72
N VAL A 41 -8.16 3.13 -1.61
CA VAL A 41 -9.25 2.14 -1.57
C VAL A 41 -10.42 2.54 -2.47
N TYR A 42 -10.84 3.81 -2.46
CA TYR A 42 -11.91 4.26 -3.35
C TYR A 42 -11.54 4.16 -4.84
N PHE A 43 -10.26 4.29 -5.19
CA PHE A 43 -9.81 4.01 -6.55
C PHE A 43 -9.91 2.51 -6.90
N LEU A 44 -9.75 1.59 -5.95
CA LEU A 44 -9.91 0.15 -6.19
C LEU A 44 -11.37 -0.22 -6.48
N THR A 45 -12.32 0.44 -5.83
CA THR A 45 -13.76 0.14 -5.99
C THR A 45 -14.39 0.87 -7.18
N ARG A 46 -13.96 2.12 -7.47
CA ARG A 46 -14.61 2.96 -8.49
C ARG A 46 -13.78 3.21 -9.75
N ARG A 47 -12.49 2.88 -9.72
CA ARG A 47 -11.50 3.10 -10.80
C ARG A 47 -11.29 4.56 -11.22
N ASP A 48 -12.35 5.31 -11.51
CA ASP A 48 -12.32 6.69 -12.00
C ASP A 48 -12.93 7.64 -10.96
N LEU A 49 -12.17 8.64 -10.53
CA LEU A 49 -12.60 9.60 -9.52
C LEU A 49 -12.13 11.01 -9.84
N THR A 50 -12.97 12.00 -9.56
CA THR A 50 -12.57 13.41 -9.51
C THR A 50 -12.24 13.82 -8.08
N GLN A 51 -11.60 14.97 -7.92
CA GLN A 51 -11.30 15.52 -6.59
C GLN A 51 -12.57 15.81 -5.77
N GLU A 52 -13.67 16.22 -6.43
CA GLU A 52 -14.94 16.45 -5.74
C GLU A 52 -15.64 15.14 -5.36
N MET A 53 -15.56 14.09 -6.20
CA MET A 53 -16.05 12.75 -5.82
C MET A 53 -15.31 12.22 -4.59
N ILE A 54 -13.97 12.33 -4.56
CA ILE A 54 -13.17 11.92 -3.41
C ILE A 54 -13.57 12.71 -2.16
N LYS A 55 -13.81 14.01 -2.29
CA LYS A 55 -14.26 14.85 -1.17
C LYS A 55 -15.62 14.41 -0.65
N LYS A 56 -16.59 14.08 -1.52
CA LYS A 56 -17.90 13.55 -1.13
C LYS A 56 -17.76 12.22 -0.39
N LEU A 57 -16.90 11.32 -0.88
CA LEU A 57 -16.69 9.98 -0.31
C LEU A 57 -15.95 10.00 1.03
N THR A 58 -14.97 10.89 1.19
CA THR A 58 -14.01 10.84 2.31
C THR A 58 -14.19 11.95 3.34
N GLY A 59 -14.88 13.05 2.99
CA GLY A 59 -14.94 14.26 3.80
C GLY A 59 -13.61 15.02 3.94
N LEU A 60 -12.54 14.58 3.25
CA LEU A 60 -11.22 15.19 3.35
C LEU A 60 -11.17 16.59 2.72
N SER A 61 -10.24 17.41 3.20
CA SER A 61 -10.00 18.74 2.62
C SER A 61 -9.46 18.63 1.20
N ARG A 62 -9.78 19.62 0.36
CA ARG A 62 -9.26 19.68 -1.02
C ARG A 62 -7.73 19.67 -1.07
N GLY A 63 -7.08 20.34 -0.12
CA GLY A 63 -5.61 20.37 0.00
C GLY A 63 -5.03 18.98 0.28
N THR A 64 -5.60 18.26 1.25
CA THR A 64 -5.21 16.88 1.58
C THR A 64 -5.37 15.97 0.37
N ILE A 65 -6.52 16.02 -0.29
CA ILE A 65 -6.78 15.18 -1.47
C ILE A 65 -5.75 15.45 -2.58
N SER A 66 -5.42 16.73 -2.84
CA SER A 66 -4.42 17.09 -3.85
C SER A 66 -3.04 16.49 -3.54
N GLN A 67 -2.61 16.56 -2.27
CA GLN A 67 -1.33 16.00 -1.84
C GLN A 67 -1.29 14.48 -2.00
N GLU A 68 -2.34 13.76 -1.61
CA GLU A 68 -2.38 12.30 -1.71
C GLU A 68 -2.53 11.82 -3.16
N LEU A 69 -3.31 12.52 -3.99
CA LEU A 69 -3.37 12.25 -5.44
C LEU A 69 -2.00 12.37 -6.09
N LYS A 70 -1.21 13.37 -5.72
CA LYS A 70 0.18 13.50 -6.20
C LYS A 70 1.02 12.29 -5.80
N LYS A 71 0.96 11.85 -4.53
CA LYS A 71 1.69 10.65 -4.09
C LYS A 71 1.25 9.39 -4.86
N LEU A 72 -0.05 9.23 -5.12
CA LEU A 72 -0.58 8.09 -5.89
C LEU A 72 -0.13 8.10 -7.36
N ILE A 73 0.01 9.29 -7.96
CA ILE A 73 0.56 9.46 -9.31
C ILE A 73 2.07 9.15 -9.32
N ASP A 74 2.82 9.70 -8.37
CA ASP A 74 4.26 9.47 -8.25
C ASP A 74 4.57 7.99 -8.03
N ALA A 75 3.71 7.29 -7.26
CA ALA A 75 3.73 5.85 -7.05
C ALA A 75 3.18 5.02 -8.23
N LYS A 76 2.75 5.67 -9.33
CA LYS A 76 2.17 5.04 -10.54
C LYS A 76 0.96 4.15 -10.25
N VAL A 77 0.18 4.48 -9.22
CA VAL A 77 -1.05 3.76 -8.87
C VAL A 77 -2.20 4.28 -9.72
N ILE A 78 -2.26 5.61 -9.91
CA ILE A 78 -3.27 6.29 -10.71
C ILE A 78 -2.61 7.18 -11.76
N ARG A 79 -3.33 7.49 -12.82
CA ARG A 79 -2.96 8.49 -13.81
C ARG A 79 -3.96 9.62 -13.89
N LYS A 80 -3.48 10.80 -14.28
CA LYS A 80 -4.33 11.94 -14.62
C LYS A 80 -4.83 11.76 -16.06
N ASN A 81 -6.13 11.61 -16.27
CA ASN A 81 -6.70 11.34 -17.59
C ASN A 81 -7.07 12.63 -18.32
N LYS A 82 -8.31 13.12 -18.15
CA LYS A 82 -8.85 14.26 -18.90
C LYS A 82 -9.22 15.39 -17.97
N VAL A 83 -9.06 16.60 -18.48
CA VAL A 83 -9.68 17.81 -17.95
C VAL A 83 -11.01 17.95 -18.71
N SER A 84 -12.13 17.96 -17.99
CA SER A 84 -13.44 18.25 -18.57
C SER A 84 -13.46 19.66 -19.18
N SER A 85 -14.47 19.96 -19.98
CA SER A 85 -14.70 21.33 -20.48
C SER A 85 -14.87 22.36 -19.36
N THR A 86 -15.20 21.92 -18.14
CA THR A 86 -15.37 22.75 -16.94
C THR A 86 -14.10 22.84 -16.08
N GLY A 87 -12.99 22.25 -16.51
CA GLY A 87 -11.73 22.26 -15.76
C GLY A 87 -11.59 21.17 -14.69
N GLU A 88 -12.57 20.26 -14.58
CA GLU A 88 -12.53 19.15 -13.62
C GLU A 88 -11.60 18.04 -14.11
N ILE A 89 -10.73 17.56 -13.23
CA ILE A 89 -9.76 16.51 -13.56
C ILE A 89 -10.29 15.16 -13.09
N THR A 90 -10.38 14.20 -14.00
CA THR A 90 -10.59 12.79 -13.68
C THR A 90 -9.26 12.08 -13.53
N TYR A 91 -9.12 11.36 -12.42
CA TYR A 91 -8.00 10.46 -12.14
C TYR A 91 -8.49 9.03 -12.30
N THR A 92 -7.62 8.16 -12.79
CA THR A 92 -7.98 6.78 -13.13
C THR A 92 -6.96 5.83 -12.55
N LEU A 93 -7.43 4.80 -11.84
CA LEU A 93 -6.60 3.67 -11.46
C LEU A 93 -6.12 2.96 -12.72
N ASP A 94 -4.81 2.79 -12.84
CA ASP A 94 -4.21 2.15 -14.01
C ASP A 94 -4.67 0.71 -14.13
N SER A 95 -4.48 -0.07 -13.06
CA SER A 95 -4.99 -1.42 -12.92
C SER A 95 -4.90 -1.87 -11.47
N VAL A 96 -5.93 -2.59 -11.06
CA VAL A 96 -6.06 -3.19 -9.73
C VAL A 96 -4.89 -4.14 -9.47
N GLU A 97 -4.62 -5.08 -10.38
CA GLU A 97 -3.54 -6.07 -10.27
C GLU A 97 -2.18 -5.39 -10.08
N PHE A 98 -1.88 -4.37 -10.89
CA PHE A 98 -0.62 -3.64 -10.76
C PHE A 98 -0.52 -2.86 -9.46
N ALA A 99 -1.61 -2.23 -9.02
CA ALA A 99 -1.63 -1.52 -7.74
C ALA A 99 -1.41 -2.46 -6.55
N PHE A 100 -1.93 -3.70 -6.62
CA PHE A 100 -1.69 -4.74 -5.63
C PHE A 100 -0.25 -5.24 -5.68
N ILE A 101 0.23 -5.70 -6.83
CA ILE A 101 1.58 -6.26 -6.99
C ILE A 101 2.64 -5.21 -6.64
N HIS A 102 2.46 -3.96 -7.05
CA HIS A 102 3.41 -2.88 -6.75
C HIS A 102 3.48 -2.57 -5.25
N ALA A 103 2.36 -2.60 -4.55
CA ALA A 103 2.34 -2.40 -3.10
C ALA A 103 3.00 -3.55 -2.35
N PHE A 104 2.69 -4.80 -2.72
CA PHE A 104 3.36 -5.97 -2.15
C PHE A 104 4.85 -5.95 -2.42
N TYR A 105 5.26 -5.62 -3.65
CA TYR A 105 6.67 -5.47 -4.01
C TYR A 105 7.39 -4.47 -3.11
N ASN A 106 6.82 -3.28 -2.90
CA ASN A 106 7.45 -2.27 -2.04
C ASN A 106 7.55 -2.74 -0.58
N ALA A 107 6.50 -3.38 -0.05
CA ALA A 107 6.55 -3.92 1.31
C ALA A 107 7.62 -5.02 1.46
N GLN A 108 7.78 -5.89 0.46
CA GLN A 108 8.83 -6.91 0.48
C GLN A 108 10.22 -6.28 0.27
N LYS A 109 10.32 -5.24 -0.56
CA LYS A 109 11.57 -4.50 -0.79
C LYS A 109 12.09 -3.89 0.50
N ASP A 110 11.22 -3.22 1.26
CA ASP A 110 11.60 -2.60 2.54
C ASP A 110 12.13 -3.66 3.54
N LEU A 111 11.53 -4.86 3.56
CA LEU A 111 12.02 -5.98 4.36
C LEU A 111 13.37 -6.53 3.87
N VAL A 112 13.58 -6.60 2.55
CA VAL A 112 14.87 -7.01 1.96
C VAL A 112 15.94 -5.97 2.24
N ASP A 113 15.63 -4.68 2.18
CA ASP A 113 16.56 -3.60 2.49
C ASP A 113 17.01 -3.66 3.96
N PHE A 114 16.16 -4.19 4.86
CA PHE A 114 16.48 -4.43 6.28
C PHE A 114 17.36 -5.67 6.53
N ASP A 115 17.57 -6.56 5.55
CA ASP A 115 18.33 -7.82 5.70
C ASP A 115 19.74 -7.60 6.27
N LYS A 116 20.41 -6.54 5.79
CA LYS A 116 21.75 -6.19 6.24
C LYS A 116 21.77 -5.79 7.72
N GLU A 117 20.84 -4.93 8.13
CA GLU A 117 20.74 -4.45 9.51
C GLU A 117 20.39 -5.60 10.46
N LEU A 118 19.52 -6.51 10.02
CA LEU A 118 19.17 -7.72 10.76
C LEU A 118 20.37 -8.65 10.94
N ALA A 119 21.18 -8.84 9.89
CA ALA A 119 22.39 -9.66 9.95
C ALA A 119 23.44 -9.06 10.92
N GLU A 120 23.63 -7.73 10.88
CA GLU A 120 24.50 -7.02 11.82
C GLU A 120 24.01 -7.17 13.27
N LEU A 121 22.71 -6.98 13.51
CA LEU A 121 22.11 -7.15 14.84
C LEU A 121 22.27 -8.58 15.37
N LYS A 122 22.08 -9.59 14.53
CA LYS A 122 22.28 -10.99 14.90
C LYS A 122 23.74 -11.26 15.27
N ALA A 123 24.68 -10.77 14.48
CA ALA A 123 26.11 -10.93 14.75
C ALA A 123 26.51 -10.26 16.08
N ASP A 124 25.96 -9.09 16.40
CA ASP A 124 26.19 -8.41 17.66
C ASP A 124 25.63 -9.18 18.86
N ILE A 125 24.44 -9.77 18.74
CA ILE A 125 23.86 -10.64 19.77
C ILE A 125 24.75 -11.86 20.02
N GLU A 126 25.19 -12.54 18.95
CA GLU A 126 26.04 -13.72 19.04
C GLU A 126 27.41 -13.41 19.64
N LYS A 127 28.00 -12.25 19.29
CA LYS A 127 29.30 -11.81 19.78
C LYS A 127 29.30 -11.51 21.28
N ASN A 128 28.21 -10.90 21.78
CA ASN A 128 28.11 -10.47 23.17
C ASN A 128 27.30 -11.46 24.03
N LEU A 129 27.02 -12.67 23.54
CA LEU A 129 26.11 -13.64 24.14
C LEU A 129 26.39 -13.89 25.63
N ASN A 130 27.66 -14.02 26.00
CA ASN A 130 28.05 -14.30 27.39
C ASN A 130 27.79 -13.13 28.36
N ASP A 131 27.69 -11.91 27.83
CA ASP A 131 27.53 -10.69 28.62
C ASP A 131 26.06 -10.23 28.72
N ILE A 132 25.18 -10.77 27.86
CA ILE A 132 23.80 -10.29 27.72
C ILE A 132 22.73 -11.37 27.95
N ASN A 133 23.10 -12.65 28.06
CA ASN A 133 22.13 -13.75 28.12
C ASN A 133 21.31 -13.81 29.42
N ASP A 134 21.77 -13.17 30.49
CA ASP A 134 21.08 -13.09 31.78
C ASP A 134 20.28 -11.78 31.92
N LEU A 135 20.38 -10.88 30.93
CA LEU A 135 19.64 -9.63 30.93
C LEU A 135 18.15 -9.87 30.62
N ASN A 136 17.29 -9.14 31.33
CA ASN A 136 15.86 -9.19 31.12
C ASN A 136 15.50 -8.76 29.68
N GLY A 137 14.72 -9.58 28.98
CA GLY A 137 14.32 -9.32 27.59
C GLY A 137 15.22 -9.93 26.52
N PHE A 138 16.35 -10.56 26.91
CA PHE A 138 17.28 -11.18 25.96
C PHE A 138 16.59 -12.26 25.11
N ASP A 139 15.88 -13.18 25.75
CA ASP A 139 15.25 -14.31 25.08
C ASP A 139 14.21 -13.84 24.05
N GLU A 140 13.39 -12.84 24.39
CA GLU A 140 12.38 -12.28 23.49
C GLU A 140 13.01 -11.61 22.27
N ILE A 141 14.04 -10.78 22.49
CA ILE A 141 14.75 -10.09 21.39
C ILE A 141 15.43 -11.13 20.49
N ASN A 142 16.14 -12.09 21.07
CA ASN A 142 16.83 -13.13 20.33
C ASN A 142 15.85 -14.01 19.54
N GLN A 143 14.67 -14.33 20.08
CA GLN A 143 13.61 -15.03 19.35
C GLN A 143 13.11 -14.24 18.15
N ILE A 144 12.85 -12.94 18.32
CA ILE A 144 12.38 -12.07 17.23
C ILE A 144 13.43 -11.98 16.11
N VAL A 145 14.69 -11.72 16.46
CA VAL A 145 15.79 -11.63 15.48
C VAL A 145 15.96 -12.94 14.72
N ASN A 146 15.88 -14.08 15.40
CA ASN A 146 15.96 -15.39 14.75
C ASN A 146 14.74 -15.68 13.88
N LEU A 147 13.54 -15.29 14.28
CA LEU A 147 12.34 -15.45 13.48
C LEU A 147 12.44 -14.65 12.17
N PHE A 148 12.82 -13.38 12.25
CA PHE A 148 13.03 -12.56 11.05
C PHE A 148 14.12 -13.16 10.16
N SER A 149 15.25 -13.57 10.74
CA SER A 149 16.37 -14.17 10.00
C SER A 149 15.95 -15.44 9.27
N LEU A 150 15.13 -16.28 9.91
CA LEU A 150 14.59 -17.50 9.32
C LEU A 150 13.64 -17.21 8.14
N SER A 151 12.89 -16.11 8.22
CA SER A 151 11.95 -15.72 7.16
C SER A 151 12.61 -15.06 5.94
N MET A 152 13.83 -14.51 6.08
CA MET A 152 14.48 -13.71 5.02
C MET A 152 14.63 -14.41 3.67
N PRO A 153 15.00 -15.70 3.57
CA PRO A 153 15.07 -16.39 2.29
C PRO A 153 13.73 -16.42 1.55
N PHE A 154 12.63 -16.57 2.29
CA PHE A 154 11.28 -16.54 1.73
C PHE A 154 10.91 -15.13 1.26
N THR A 155 11.16 -14.10 2.08
CA THR A 155 10.97 -12.68 1.73
C THR A 155 11.73 -12.31 0.45
N LEU A 156 13.00 -12.72 0.33
CA LEU A 156 13.81 -12.47 -0.86
C LEU A 156 13.26 -13.20 -2.10
N GLY A 157 12.78 -14.43 -1.93
CA GLY A 157 12.12 -15.18 -3.00
C GLY A 157 10.85 -14.48 -3.50
N LEU A 158 10.00 -14.04 -2.58
CA LEU A 158 8.79 -13.27 -2.91
C LEU A 158 9.11 -11.94 -3.58
N TYR A 159 10.10 -11.19 -3.07
CA TYR A 159 10.54 -9.93 -3.66
C TYR A 159 10.93 -10.10 -5.13
N LYS A 160 11.77 -11.11 -5.45
CA LYS A 160 12.22 -11.39 -6.82
C LYS A 160 11.07 -11.78 -7.75
N MET A 161 10.15 -12.62 -7.26
CA MET A 161 8.96 -13.00 -8.01
C MET A 161 8.09 -11.78 -8.35
N LEU A 162 7.86 -10.89 -7.37
CA LEU A 162 7.08 -9.67 -7.57
C LEU A 162 7.78 -8.67 -8.50
N GLU A 163 9.12 -8.58 -8.43
CA GLU A 163 9.93 -7.76 -9.33
C GLU A 163 9.76 -8.18 -10.79
N GLU A 164 9.81 -9.49 -11.04
CA GLU A 164 9.62 -10.07 -12.37
C GLU A 164 8.21 -9.82 -12.90
N GLU A 165 7.17 -10.09 -12.09
CA GLU A 165 5.79 -9.85 -12.47
C GLU A 165 5.53 -8.36 -12.79
N LEU A 166 6.10 -7.44 -11.99
CA LEU A 166 6.02 -6.00 -12.29
C LEU A 166 6.69 -5.62 -13.60
N ARG A 167 7.83 -6.24 -13.92
CA ARG A 167 8.53 -6.01 -15.18
C ARG A 167 7.68 -6.47 -16.36
N GLU A 168 7.06 -7.64 -16.26
CA GLU A 168 6.14 -8.15 -17.29
C GLU A 168 4.92 -7.25 -17.48
N LEU A 169 4.29 -6.82 -16.39
CA LEU A 169 3.13 -5.93 -16.43
C LEU A 169 3.47 -4.57 -17.03
N LYS A 170 4.66 -4.03 -16.77
CA LYS A 170 5.14 -2.79 -17.41
C LYS A 170 5.35 -2.98 -18.92
N ASN A 171 5.93 -4.10 -19.33
CA ASN A 171 6.16 -4.40 -20.74
C ASN A 171 4.85 -4.59 -21.52
N LYS A 172 3.84 -5.22 -20.93
CA LYS A 172 2.49 -5.37 -21.52
C LYS A 172 1.74 -4.03 -21.67
N ARG A 173 2.23 -2.95 -21.06
CA ARG A 173 1.60 -1.63 -21.03
C ARG A 173 2.35 -0.56 -21.83
N SER A 174 3.55 -0.88 -22.30
CA SER A 174 4.38 -0.01 -23.13
C SER A 174 4.05 -0.23 -24.60
#